data_AF-A0A090VNH0-F1
#
_entry.id   AF-A0A090VNH0-F1
#
_cell.length_a   1.000
_cell.length_b   1.000
_cell.length_c   1.000
_cell.angle_alpha   90.00
_cell.angle_beta   90.00
_cell.angle_gamma   90.00
#
_symmetry.space_group_name_H-M   'P 1'
#
loop_
_entity.id
_entity.type
_entity.pdbx_description
1 polymer ?
#
loop_
_entity_poly.entity_id
_entity_poly.type
_entity_poly.pdbx_seq_one_letter_code
_entity_poly.pdbx_strand_id
1 'polypeptide(L)'
;MGTLKKLGILVKSGFIKAEKRTFKESIRFFIKLFLILIFLKILYLVFTFFLNKLDVVTIPTTSTNQSFDKYTGIQKFLLFAFLAPILEELSFRLGLKYSKWNFIIMFAGLTFSAFKIIFQSDWTTSLLIVGITTLLLVLILKNQFQEKLNGFWENNHLFIFYFLLFSFTLLHSTNYELSFSILLYIPILILPQLLG
;
A
#
# COMPACT_ATOMS: atom_id res chain seq x y z
N MET A 1 0.58 -27.48 2.68
CA MET A 1 -0.47 -26.54 3.16
C MET A 1 -0.96 -25.69 1.99
N GLY A 2 -2.27 -25.69 1.70
CA GLY A 2 -2.82 -24.98 0.53
C GLY A 2 -2.65 -23.46 0.58
N THR A 3 -2.55 -22.80 -0.57
CA THR A 3 -2.36 -21.34 -0.71
C THR A 3 -3.46 -20.56 0.02
N LEU A 4 -4.71 -20.97 -0.08
CA LEU A 4 -5.85 -20.35 0.62
C LEU A 4 -5.72 -20.44 2.16
N LYS A 5 -5.23 -21.57 2.68
CA LYS A 5 -5.00 -21.72 4.12
C LYS A 5 -3.88 -20.79 4.62
N LYS A 6 -2.86 -20.54 3.78
CA LYS A 6 -1.81 -19.57 4.08
C LYS A 6 -2.36 -18.14 4.09
N LEU A 7 -3.16 -17.76 3.09
CA LEU A 7 -3.84 -16.47 3.07
C LEU A 7 -4.74 -16.28 4.31
N GLY A 8 -5.50 -17.30 4.69
CA GLY A 8 -6.32 -17.25 5.90
C GLY A 8 -5.51 -17.08 7.19
N ILE A 9 -4.28 -17.62 7.25
CA ILE A 9 -3.37 -17.33 8.36
C ILE A 9 -2.87 -15.90 8.30
N LEU A 10 -2.44 -15.41 7.13
CA LEU A 10 -1.97 -14.02 7.00
C LEU A 10 -3.01 -13.02 7.49
N VAL A 11 -4.27 -13.21 7.10
CA VAL A 11 -5.39 -12.35 7.54
C VAL A 11 -5.58 -12.44 9.06
N LYS A 12 -5.40 -13.61 9.68
CA LYS A 12 -5.62 -13.80 11.12
C LYS A 12 -4.44 -13.39 12.00
N SER A 13 -3.21 -13.55 11.53
CA SER A 13 -1.98 -13.32 12.31
C SER A 13 -1.18 -12.12 11.87
N GLY A 14 -1.44 -11.55 10.68
CA GLY A 14 -0.63 -10.49 10.07
C GLY A 14 0.76 -10.95 9.63
N PHE A 15 1.08 -12.24 9.80
CA PHE A 15 2.42 -12.76 9.59
C PHE A 15 2.41 -14.22 9.10
N ILE A 16 3.21 -14.51 8.07
CA ILE A 16 3.53 -15.86 7.63
C ILE A 16 5.05 -16.05 7.70
N LYS A 17 5.48 -17.14 8.34
CA LYS A 17 6.89 -17.55 8.34
C LYS A 17 7.34 -17.91 6.92
N ALA A 18 8.44 -17.31 6.46
CA ALA A 18 9.03 -17.62 5.17
C ALA A 18 9.46 -19.10 5.12
N GLU A 19 8.92 -19.83 4.15
CA GLU A 19 9.35 -21.19 3.84
C GLU A 19 10.44 -21.14 2.77
N LYS A 20 11.49 -21.95 2.91
CA LYS A 20 12.44 -22.17 1.82
C LYS A 20 11.70 -22.90 0.68
N ARG A 21 11.65 -22.27 -0.48
CA ARG A 21 11.04 -22.82 -1.70
C ARG A 21 12.09 -22.85 -2.80
N THR A 22 12.05 -23.90 -3.61
CA THR A 22 12.83 -23.94 -4.84
C THR A 22 12.29 -22.90 -5.83
N PHE A 23 13.12 -22.47 -6.80
CA PHE A 23 12.70 -21.49 -7.81
C PHE A 23 11.43 -21.91 -8.56
N LYS A 24 11.33 -23.20 -8.93
CA LYS A 24 10.16 -23.78 -9.59
C LYS A 24 8.90 -23.71 -8.73
N GLU A 25 9.03 -23.97 -7.43
CA GLU A 25 7.91 -23.84 -6.48
C GLU A 25 7.49 -22.40 -6.27
N SER A 26 8.44 -21.46 -6.24
CA SER A 26 8.18 -20.03 -6.15
C SER A 26 7.41 -19.53 -7.37
N ILE A 27 7.81 -19.91 -8.59
CA ILE A 27 7.06 -19.58 -9.82
C ILE A 27 5.65 -20.16 -9.76
N ARG A 28 5.51 -21.45 -9.43
CA ARG A 28 4.19 -22.09 -9.35
C ARG A 28 3.30 -21.41 -8.32
N PHE A 29 3.86 -21.02 -7.18
CA PHE A 29 3.13 -20.28 -6.15
C PHE A 29 2.73 -18.88 -6.62
N PHE A 30 3.64 -18.16 -7.28
CA PHE A 30 3.39 -16.86 -7.87
C PHE A 30 2.26 -16.91 -8.90
N ILE A 31 2.30 -17.84 -9.85
CA ILE A 31 1.23 -18.03 -10.85
C ILE A 31 -0.11 -18.31 -10.17
N LYS A 32 -0.14 -19.18 -9.15
CA LYS A 32 -1.37 -19.46 -8.40
C LYS A 32 -1.95 -18.23 -7.72
N LEU A 33 -1.10 -17.42 -7.07
CA LEU A 33 -1.55 -16.16 -6.47
C LEU A 33 -2.03 -15.18 -7.53
N PHE A 34 -1.28 -15.02 -8.62
CA PHE A 34 -1.63 -14.13 -9.72
C PHE A 34 -3.00 -14.47 -10.34
N LEU A 35 -3.28 -15.76 -10.57
CA LEU A 35 -4.59 -16.22 -11.06
C LEU A 35 -5.72 -15.92 -10.06
N ILE A 36 -5.48 -16.10 -8.76
CA ILE A 36 -6.45 -15.75 -7.72
C ILE A 36 -6.74 -14.24 -7.75
N LEU A 37 -5.70 -13.40 -7.87
CA LEU A 37 -5.84 -11.95 -7.92
C LEU A 37 -6.61 -11.49 -9.16
N ILE A 38 -6.30 -12.04 -10.33
CA ILE A 38 -7.05 -11.76 -11.57
C ILE A 38 -8.52 -12.12 -11.39
N PHE A 39 -8.80 -13.32 -10.86
CA PHE A 39 -10.16 -13.77 -10.63
C PHE A 39 -10.93 -12.82 -9.71
N LEU A 40 -10.32 -12.38 -8.61
CA LEU A 40 -10.92 -11.43 -7.67
C LEU A 40 -11.13 -10.04 -8.31
N LYS A 41 -10.20 -9.57 -9.15
CA LYS A 41 -10.35 -8.31 -9.89
C LYS A 41 -11.49 -8.37 -10.92
N ILE A 42 -11.64 -9.49 -11.63
CA ILE A 42 -12.76 -9.70 -12.55
C ILE A 42 -14.08 -9.70 -11.78
N LEU A 43 -14.13 -10.42 -10.64
CA LEU A 43 -15.32 -10.46 -9.79
C LEU A 43 -15.69 -9.06 -9.29
N TYR A 44 -14.70 -8.27 -8.86
CA TYR A 44 -14.90 -6.87 -8.47
C TYR A 44 -15.46 -6.03 -9.62
N LEU A 45 -14.90 -6.15 -10.83
CA LEU A 45 -15.36 -5.40 -12.00
C LEU A 45 -16.81 -5.76 -12.36
N VAL A 46 -17.15 -7.05 -12.33
CA VAL A 46 -18.53 -7.51 -12.56
C VAL A 46 -19.45 -6.93 -11.49
N PHE A 47 -19.05 -6.97 -10.22
CA PHE A 47 -19.83 -6.43 -9.11
C PHE A 47 -20.08 -4.92 -9.24
N THR A 48 -19.05 -4.13 -9.54
CA THR A 48 -19.19 -2.67 -9.72
C THR A 48 -20.01 -2.32 -10.95
N PHE A 49 -19.90 -3.10 -12.03
CA PHE A 49 -20.76 -2.94 -13.21
C PHE A 49 -22.25 -3.13 -12.89
N PHE A 50 -22.60 -4.16 -12.09
CA PHE A 50 -23.98 -4.36 -11.64
C PHE A 50 -24.47 -3.25 -10.72
N LEU A 51 -23.64 -2.80 -9.77
CA LEU A 51 -24.01 -1.70 -8.87
C LEU A 51 -24.28 -0.39 -9.61
N ASN A 52 -23.48 -0.09 -10.64
CA ASN A 52 -23.67 1.08 -11.48
C ASN A 52 -24.96 0.97 -12.30
N LYS A 53 -25.26 -0.21 -12.87
CA LYS A 53 -26.50 -0.43 -13.64
C LYS A 53 -27.78 -0.27 -12.79
N LEU A 54 -27.70 -0.52 -11.49
CA LEU A 54 -28.84 -0.39 -10.57
C LEU A 54 -29.00 1.05 -10.03
N ASP A 55 -28.19 2.02 -10.49
CA ASP A 55 -28.11 3.40 -9.97
C ASP A 55 -27.89 3.49 -8.45
N VAL A 56 -27.43 2.38 -7.83
CA VAL A 56 -27.17 2.33 -6.38
C VAL A 56 -25.89 3.09 -6.05
N VAL A 57 -24.89 3.07 -6.96
CA VAL A 57 -23.57 3.66 -6.72
C VAL A 57 -23.08 4.40 -7.97
N THR A 58 -22.95 5.71 -7.89
CA THR A 58 -22.20 6.49 -8.87
C THR A 58 -20.71 6.36 -8.56
N ILE A 59 -20.00 5.56 -9.36
CA ILE A 59 -18.55 5.41 -9.20
C ILE A 59 -17.90 6.74 -9.61
N PRO A 60 -17.20 7.44 -8.71
CA PRO A 60 -16.54 8.68 -9.07
C PRO A 60 -15.50 8.42 -10.16
N THR A 61 -15.47 9.28 -11.17
CA THR A 61 -14.37 9.32 -12.12
C THR A 61 -13.08 9.61 -11.36
N THR A 62 -12.01 8.87 -11.67
CA THR A 62 -10.67 9.17 -11.14
C THR A 62 -10.37 10.63 -11.42
N SER A 63 -9.87 11.36 -10.41
CA SER A 63 -9.47 12.76 -10.61
C SER A 63 -8.38 12.79 -11.68
N THR A 64 -8.74 13.18 -12.90
CA THR A 64 -7.79 13.41 -13.98
C THR A 64 -6.98 14.63 -13.60
N ASN A 65 -5.92 14.40 -12.82
CA ASN A 65 -4.89 15.39 -12.56
C ASN A 65 -4.31 15.82 -13.91
N GLN A 66 -4.74 16.99 -14.39
CA GLN A 66 -4.30 17.65 -15.62
C GLN A 66 -2.77 17.82 -15.72
N SER A 67 -2.05 17.58 -14.61
CA SER A 67 -0.58 17.57 -14.58
C SER A 67 0.05 16.37 -15.30
N PHE A 68 -0.63 15.22 -15.38
CA PHE A 68 -0.03 14.02 -15.96
C PHE A 68 -0.08 13.97 -17.48
N ASP A 69 -0.97 14.73 -18.12
CA ASP A 69 -1.08 14.79 -19.58
C ASP A 69 0.11 15.48 -20.25
N LYS A 70 0.96 16.13 -19.44
CA LYS A 70 2.24 16.70 -19.88
C LYS A 70 3.32 15.64 -20.12
N TYR A 71 3.14 14.41 -19.63
CA TYR A 71 4.13 13.33 -19.77
C TYR A 71 3.84 12.45 -20.98
N THR A 72 4.91 12.01 -21.66
CA THR A 72 4.80 11.05 -22.77
C THR A 72 4.34 9.68 -22.28
N GLY A 73 3.83 8.83 -23.18
CA GLY A 73 3.38 7.48 -22.82
C GLY A 73 4.45 6.64 -22.11
N ILE A 74 5.71 6.77 -22.52
CA ILE A 74 6.85 6.07 -21.89
C ILE A 74 7.11 6.62 -20.48
N GLN A 75 7.03 7.93 -20.29
CA GLN A 75 7.20 8.54 -18.97
C GLN A 75 6.06 8.13 -18.01
N LYS A 76 4.81 8.13 -18.49
CA LYS A 76 3.66 7.60 -17.75
C LYS A 76 3.91 6.13 -17.36
N PHE A 77 4.37 5.31 -18.30
CA PHE A 77 4.70 3.90 -18.03
C PHE A 77 5.78 3.74 -16.95
N LEU A 78 6.89 4.48 -17.03
CA LEU A 78 7.95 4.42 -16.01
C LEU A 78 7.46 4.87 -14.63
N LEU A 79 6.63 5.92 -14.58
CA LEU A 79 6.07 6.42 -13.33
C LEU A 79 5.14 5.38 -12.67
N PHE A 80 4.19 4.83 -13.42
CA PHE A 80 3.17 3.94 -12.86
C PHE A 80 3.61 2.48 -12.74
N ALA A 81 4.40 1.95 -13.67
CA ALA A 81 4.80 0.54 -13.67
C ALA A 81 6.06 0.27 -12.85
N PHE A 82 6.89 1.29 -12.60
CA PHE A 82 8.14 1.13 -11.84
C PHE A 82 8.17 1.99 -10.58
N LEU A 83 8.10 3.33 -10.72
CA LEU A 83 8.34 4.21 -9.57
C LEU A 83 7.25 4.09 -8.50
N ALA A 84 5.98 4.05 -8.86
CA ALA A 84 4.89 3.87 -7.92
C ALA A 84 5.00 2.54 -7.13
N PRO A 85 5.14 1.36 -7.77
CA PRO A 85 5.36 0.10 -7.05
C PRO A 85 6.59 0.10 -6.14
N ILE A 86 7.68 0.75 -6.54
CA ILE A 86 8.88 0.88 -5.70
C ILE A 86 8.56 1.71 -4.45
N LEU A 87 7.94 2.87 -4.61
CA LEU A 87 7.56 3.72 -3.49
C LEU A 87 6.58 3.01 -2.55
N GLU A 88 5.63 2.25 -3.10
CA GLU A 88 4.68 1.46 -2.32
C GLU A 88 5.38 0.36 -1.50
N GLU A 89 6.30 -0.38 -2.13
CA GLU A 89 7.06 -1.44 -1.47
C GLU A 89 7.92 -0.89 -0.33
N LEU A 90 8.61 0.23 -0.56
CA LEU A 90 9.46 0.88 0.45
C LEU A 90 8.64 1.50 1.59
N SER A 91 7.49 2.10 1.28
CA SER A 91 6.69 2.84 2.27
C SER A 91 5.80 1.93 3.11
N PHE A 92 5.25 0.85 2.54
CA PHE A 92 4.22 0.05 3.21
C PHE A 92 4.63 -1.40 3.44
N ARG A 93 5.39 -2.03 2.53
CA ARG A 93 5.69 -3.47 2.66
C ARG A 93 6.96 -3.75 3.43
N LEU A 94 7.99 -2.93 3.21
CA LEU A 94 9.27 -3.05 3.91
C LEU A 94 9.11 -2.93 5.43
N GLY A 95 8.17 -2.08 5.87
CA GLY A 95 7.82 -1.86 7.27
C GLY A 95 7.18 -3.05 8.00
N LEU A 96 6.68 -4.07 7.27
CA LEU A 96 6.08 -5.26 7.87
C LEU A 96 7.11 -6.11 8.63
N LYS A 97 8.37 -6.08 8.20
CA LYS A 97 9.48 -6.71 8.91
C LYS A 97 10.32 -5.64 9.57
N TYR A 98 10.34 -5.64 10.90
CA TYR A 98 11.17 -4.70 11.62
C TYR A 98 12.64 -4.90 11.32
N SER A 99 13.28 -3.80 10.95
CA SER A 99 14.71 -3.57 11.04
C SER A 99 14.88 -2.06 11.20
N LYS A 100 15.99 -1.60 11.79
CA LYS A 100 16.25 -0.16 11.94
C LYS A 100 16.06 0.57 10.61
N TRP A 101 16.65 0.05 9.53
CA TRP A 101 16.60 0.65 8.20
C TRP A 101 15.23 0.53 7.56
N ASN A 102 14.56 -0.61 7.70
CA ASN A 102 13.21 -0.80 7.17
C ASN A 102 12.24 0.21 7.78
N PHE A 103 12.34 0.43 9.09
CA PHE A 103 11.50 1.39 9.80
C PHE A 103 11.80 2.84 9.37
N ILE A 104 13.08 3.21 9.22
CA ILE A 104 13.46 4.55 8.73
C ILE A 104 12.94 4.80 7.32
N ILE A 105 13.11 3.84 6.41
CA ILE A 105 12.66 3.95 5.01
C ILE A 105 11.13 4.03 4.93
N MET A 106 10.44 3.17 5.68
CA MET A 106 8.98 3.21 5.81
C MET A 106 8.51 4.59 6.31
N PHE A 107 9.13 5.10 7.37
CA PHE A 107 8.79 6.41 7.94
C PHE A 107 9.04 7.56 6.94
N ALA A 108 10.15 7.51 6.20
CA ALA A 108 10.45 8.46 5.14
C ALA A 108 9.36 8.47 4.05
N GLY A 109 8.96 7.29 3.57
CA GLY A 109 7.94 7.11 2.55
C GLY A 109 6.55 7.58 3.00
N LEU A 110 6.16 7.26 4.24
CA LEU A 110 4.91 7.74 4.83
C LEU A 110 4.91 9.25 5.01
N THR A 111 6.03 9.83 5.46
CA THR A 111 6.15 11.29 5.62
C THR A 111 6.06 11.99 4.26
N PHE A 112 6.77 11.49 3.25
CA PHE A 112 6.68 12.02 1.89
C PHE A 112 5.24 11.97 1.37
N SER A 113 4.57 10.82 1.53
CA SER A 113 3.19 10.63 1.09
C SER A 113 2.22 11.57 1.80
N ALA A 114 2.37 11.74 3.12
CA ALA A 114 1.53 12.66 3.89
C ALA A 114 1.69 14.11 3.40
N PHE A 115 2.92 14.61 3.25
CA PHE A 115 3.13 15.99 2.84
C PHE A 115 2.81 16.26 1.36
N LYS A 116 3.19 15.33 0.48
CA LYS A 116 2.98 15.51 -0.95
C LYS A 116 1.54 15.30 -1.37
N ILE A 117 0.87 14.29 -0.81
CA ILE A 117 -0.45 13.84 -1.26
C ILE A 117 -1.56 14.43 -0.37
N ILE A 118 -1.43 14.34 0.95
CA ILE A 118 -2.48 14.80 1.88
C ILE A 118 -2.43 16.32 2.05
N PHE A 119 -1.25 16.87 2.37
CA PHE A 119 -1.06 18.32 2.56
C PHE A 119 -0.79 19.09 1.26
N GLN A 120 -0.76 18.41 0.12
CA GLN A 120 -0.57 18.99 -1.22
C GLN A 120 0.62 19.96 -1.33
N SER A 121 1.68 19.74 -0.54
CA SER A 121 2.85 20.60 -0.53
C SER A 121 3.70 20.46 -1.80
N ASP A 122 4.55 21.45 -2.05
CA ASP A 122 5.53 21.39 -3.14
C ASP A 122 6.54 20.26 -2.94
N TRP A 123 7.14 19.81 -4.04
CA TRP A 123 8.13 18.73 -4.02
C TRP A 123 9.33 19.06 -3.13
N THR A 124 9.87 20.28 -3.24
CA THR A 124 11.02 20.73 -2.46
C THR A 124 10.71 20.73 -0.97
N THR A 125 9.58 21.30 -0.57
CA THR A 125 9.14 21.36 0.83
C THR A 125 8.93 19.95 1.39
N SER A 126 8.29 19.07 0.63
CA SER A 126 8.07 17.68 1.04
C SER A 126 9.39 16.93 1.25
N LEU A 127 10.35 17.08 0.34
CA LEU A 127 11.66 16.45 0.46
C LEU A 127 12.49 17.00 1.62
N LEU A 128 12.44 18.31 1.88
CA LEU A 128 13.12 18.93 3.03
C LEU A 128 12.55 18.39 4.35
N ILE A 129 11.22 18.31 4.47
CA ILE A 129 10.57 17.76 5.67
C ILE A 129 10.95 16.30 5.87
N VAL A 130 10.95 15.49 4.81
CA VAL A 130 11.41 14.09 4.87
C VAL A 130 12.87 14.03 5.33
N GLY A 131 13.76 14.86 4.78
CA GLY A 131 15.17 14.90 5.18
C GLY A 131 15.37 15.24 6.65
N ILE A 132 14.70 16.29 7.15
CA ILE A 132 14.80 16.72 8.54
C ILE A 132 14.21 15.65 9.48
N THR A 133 13.01 15.17 9.19
CA THR A 133 12.32 14.20 10.06
C THR A 133 13.03 12.85 10.11
N THR A 134 13.56 12.37 8.98
CA THR A 134 14.36 11.13 8.94
C THR A 134 15.70 11.28 9.66
N LEU A 135 16.37 12.42 9.53
CA LEU A 135 17.60 12.70 10.27
C LEU A 135 17.35 12.68 11.78
N LEU A 136 16.30 13.37 12.24
CA LEU A 136 15.89 13.36 13.65
C LEU A 136 15.58 11.94 14.12
N LEU A 137 14.87 11.16 13.31
CA LEU A 137 14.54 9.77 13.64
C LEU A 137 15.79 8.90 13.82
N VAL A 138 16.78 9.04 12.94
CA VAL A 138 18.06 8.30 13.04
C VAL A 138 18.79 8.61 14.35
N LEU A 139 18.76 9.86 14.80
CA LEU A 139 19.38 10.30 16.04
C LEU A 139 18.64 9.78 17.29
N ILE A 140 17.31 9.67 17.23
CA ILE A 140 16.46 9.16 18.31
C ILE A 140 16.55 7.64 18.44
N LEU A 141 16.69 6.91 17.33
CA LEU A 141 16.73 5.44 17.28
C LEU A 141 18.06 4.86 17.80
N LYS A 142 18.32 5.05 19.10
CA LYS A 142 19.39 4.40 19.86
C LYS A 142 19.02 2.94 20.20
N ASN A 143 20.00 2.14 20.60
CA ASN A 143 19.84 0.69 20.84
C ASN A 143 18.66 0.35 21.77
N GLN A 144 18.46 1.11 22.85
CA GLN A 144 17.34 0.90 23.79
C GLN A 144 15.95 1.07 23.13
N PHE A 145 15.80 2.03 22.22
CA PHE A 145 14.55 2.22 21.49
C PHE A 145 14.38 1.16 20.40
N GLN A 146 15.49 0.72 19.78
CA GLN A 146 15.43 -0.33 18.77
C GLN A 146 14.94 -1.66 19.33
N GLU A 147 15.36 -2.04 20.54
CA GLU A 147 14.87 -3.24 21.23
C GLU A 147 13.39 -3.14 21.57
N LYS A 148 12.95 -2.00 22.10
CA LYS A 148 11.53 -1.76 22.39
C LYS A 148 10.66 -1.83 21.14
N LEU A 149 11.11 -1.22 20.04
CA LEU A 149 10.39 -1.28 18.76
C LEU A 149 10.38 -2.69 18.19
N ASN A 150 11.50 -3.43 18.27
CA ASN A 150 11.51 -4.82 17.84
C ASN A 150 10.48 -5.66 18.63
N GLY A 151 10.48 -5.52 19.96
CA GLY A 151 9.49 -6.19 20.82
C GLY A 151 8.05 -5.76 20.53
N PHE A 152 7.81 -4.49 20.19
CA PHE A 152 6.49 -4.04 19.74
C PHE A 152 6.07 -4.73 18.44
N TRP A 153 6.98 -4.82 17.45
CA TRP A 153 6.70 -5.47 16.17
C TRP A 153 6.40 -6.96 16.33
N GLU A 154 7.17 -7.66 17.15
CA GLU A 154 6.99 -9.09 17.42
C GLU A 154 5.66 -9.38 18.12
N ASN A 155 5.25 -8.52 19.06
CA ASN A 155 4.01 -8.70 19.81
C ASN A 155 2.76 -8.22 19.07
N ASN A 156 2.89 -7.35 18.06
CA ASN A 156 1.76 -6.64 17.44
C ASN A 156 1.73 -6.77 15.90
N HIS A 157 2.21 -7.88 15.35
CA HIS A 157 2.24 -8.12 13.89
C HIS A 157 0.89 -7.86 13.20
N LEU A 158 -0.22 -8.29 13.81
CA LEU A 158 -1.56 -8.10 13.27
C LEU A 158 -1.92 -6.61 13.14
N PHE A 159 -1.65 -5.84 14.19
CA PHE A 159 -1.91 -4.40 14.21
C PHE A 159 -1.08 -3.69 13.14
N ILE A 160 0.21 -4.00 13.04
CA ILE A 160 1.10 -3.37 12.05
C ILE A 160 0.68 -3.72 10.63
N PHE A 161 0.33 -4.98 10.38
CA PHE A 161 -0.17 -5.44 9.09
C PHE A 161 -1.39 -4.63 8.64
N TYR A 162 -2.41 -4.54 9.49
CA TYR A 162 -3.63 -3.80 9.16
C TYR A 162 -3.44 -2.28 9.13
N PHE A 163 -2.57 -1.73 9.99
CA PHE A 163 -2.26 -0.31 9.98
C PHE A 163 -1.59 0.11 8.66
N LEU A 164 -0.59 -0.65 8.20
CA LEU A 164 0.10 -0.36 6.93
C LEU A 164 -0.82 -0.62 5.72
N LEU A 165 -1.63 -1.68 5.76
CA LEU A 165 -2.63 -1.97 4.74
C LEU A 165 -3.67 -0.84 4.64
N PHE A 166 -4.20 -0.39 5.78
CA PHE A 166 -5.17 0.70 5.83
C PHE A 166 -4.56 2.02 5.37
N SER A 167 -3.32 2.33 5.78
CA SER A 167 -2.61 3.54 5.36
C SER A 167 -2.35 3.56 3.85
N PHE A 168 -1.93 2.42 3.29
CA PHE A 168 -1.75 2.24 1.84
C PHE A 168 -3.05 2.50 1.08
N THR A 169 -4.13 1.91 1.58
CA THR A 169 -5.46 2.05 1.02
C THR A 169 -6.00 3.48 1.12
N LEU A 170 -5.80 4.15 2.25
CA LEU A 170 -6.22 5.53 2.45
C LEU A 170 -5.50 6.46 1.48
N LEU A 171 -4.20 6.25 1.24
CA LEU A 171 -3.46 7.01 0.23
C LEU A 171 -4.11 6.87 -1.15
N HIS A 172 -4.55 5.67 -1.53
CA HIS A 172 -5.21 5.48 -2.83
C HIS A 172 -6.59 6.15 -2.93
N SER A 173 -7.25 6.44 -1.80
CA SER A 173 -8.53 7.15 -1.81
C SER A 173 -8.41 8.58 -2.33
N THR A 174 -7.21 9.19 -2.27
CA THR A 174 -6.96 10.54 -2.80
C THR A 174 -6.96 10.60 -4.32
N ASN A 175 -6.97 9.45 -5.01
CA ASN A 175 -7.11 9.38 -6.48
C ASN A 175 -8.56 9.60 -6.94
N TYR A 176 -9.50 9.72 -6.00
CA TYR A 176 -10.90 10.00 -6.27
C TYR A 176 -11.26 11.39 -5.72
N GLU A 177 -12.19 12.08 -6.38
CA GLU A 177 -12.77 13.29 -5.84
C GLU A 177 -13.65 12.92 -4.63
N LEU A 178 -13.17 13.18 -3.42
CA LEU A 178 -13.90 12.82 -2.20
C LEU A 178 -15.11 13.75 -2.03
N SER A 179 -16.31 13.21 -2.19
CA SER A 179 -17.57 13.83 -1.77
C SER A 179 -18.18 13.06 -0.59
N PHE A 180 -19.07 13.70 0.19
CA PHE A 180 -19.76 13.03 1.30
C PHE A 180 -20.51 11.77 0.86
N SER A 181 -21.03 11.75 -0.38
CA SER A 181 -21.72 10.60 -0.97
C SER A 181 -20.78 9.42 -1.21
N ILE A 182 -19.49 9.69 -1.47
CA ILE A 182 -18.47 8.68 -1.78
C ILE A 182 -17.92 8.02 -0.50
N LEU A 183 -18.08 8.67 0.66
CA LEU A 183 -17.58 8.18 1.94
C LEU A 183 -18.16 6.82 2.32
N LEU A 184 -19.44 6.57 1.97
CA LEU A 184 -20.12 5.29 2.14
C LEU A 184 -19.55 4.19 1.23
N TYR A 185 -18.95 4.56 0.10
CA TYR A 185 -18.41 3.64 -0.92
C TYR A 185 -16.91 3.42 -0.81
N ILE A 186 -16.22 4.10 0.11
CA ILE A 186 -14.78 3.91 0.38
C ILE A 186 -14.42 2.42 0.50
N PRO A 187 -15.14 1.59 1.28
CA PRO A 187 -14.81 0.16 1.39
C PRO A 187 -14.83 -0.62 0.07
N ILE A 188 -15.69 -0.21 -0.87
CA ILE A 188 -15.80 -0.84 -2.19
C ILE A 188 -14.70 -0.29 -3.10
N LEU A 189 -14.51 1.03 -3.14
CA LEU A 189 -13.54 1.70 -4.00
C LEU A 189 -12.10 1.30 -3.70
N ILE A 190 -11.81 0.98 -2.45
CA ILE A 190 -10.48 0.57 -2.00
C ILE A 190 -10.23 -0.94 -2.08
N LEU A 191 -11.27 -1.73 -2.36
CA LEU A 191 -11.17 -3.19 -2.37
C LEU A 191 -10.13 -3.70 -3.39
N PRO A 192 -10.01 -3.15 -4.62
CA PRO A 192 -8.96 -3.56 -5.56
C PRO A 192 -7.55 -3.41 -4.97
N GLN A 193 -7.32 -2.34 -4.21
CA GLN A 193 -6.04 -2.02 -3.61
C GLN A 193 -5.76 -2.93 -2.40
N LEU A 194 -6.79 -3.31 -1.63
CA LEU A 194 -6.66 -4.31 -0.56
C LEU A 194 -6.32 -5.72 -1.09
N LEU A 195 -6.80 -6.02 -2.30
CA LEU A 195 -6.56 -7.31 -2.96
C LEU A 195 -5.18 -7.35 -3.64
N GLY A 196 -4.66 -6.21 -4.09
CA GLY A 196 -3.39 -6.08 -4.83
C GLY A 196 -3.61 -6.05 -6.34
#